data_AF-A0A7W5FMN4-F1
#
_entry.id   AF-A0A7W5FMN4-F1
#
_cell.length_a   1.000
_cell.length_b   1.000
_cell.length_c   1.000
_cell.angle_alpha   90.00
_cell.angle_beta   90.00
_cell.angle_gamma   90.00
#
_symmetry.space_group_name_H-M   'P 1'
#
loop_
_entity.id
_entity.type
_entity.pdbx_description
1 polymer ?
#
loop_
_entity_poly.entity_id
_entity_poly.type
_entity_poly.pdbx_seq_one_letter_code
_entity_poly.pdbx_strand_id
1 'polypeptide(L)'
;MLHSRSIIEQYKADLGRYTPDQLRYIDEKGVWSLGQLYDHLILTALDYLEQAQRCASASAEQPEGKTAAGEQLFKNGAFPPIRIKLPDGPSNHPSNERTIDELVQELDRLNGEMSEWEVKMSTINPNCKVKHDGFGWLNAQEWFAMIEMHSRHHLRQKAELEQRLSCRDRSDTRS
;
A
#
# COMPACT_ATOMS: atom_id res chain seq x y z
N MET A 1 -16.87 18.21 -12.60
CA MET A 1 -16.29 17.42 -11.49
C MET A 1 -14.79 17.58 -11.56
N LEU A 2 -14.17 18.12 -10.52
CA LEU A 2 -12.72 18.04 -10.36
C LEU A 2 -12.42 16.55 -10.17
N HIS A 3 -11.67 15.94 -11.09
CA HIS A 3 -11.19 14.58 -10.93
C HIS A 3 -10.16 14.62 -9.80
N SER A 4 -10.58 14.33 -8.57
CA SER A 4 -9.64 14.11 -7.47
C SER A 4 -8.70 12.99 -7.89
N ARG A 5 -7.40 13.29 -7.99
CA ARG A 5 -6.35 12.31 -8.31
C ARG A 5 -6.37 11.21 -7.25
N SER A 6 -6.37 9.94 -7.67
CA SER A 6 -6.28 8.82 -6.73
C SER A 6 -4.95 8.88 -5.96
N ILE A 7 -4.89 8.29 -4.78
CA ILE A 7 -3.67 8.29 -3.98
C ILE A 7 -2.50 7.57 -4.69
N ILE A 8 -2.80 6.52 -5.47
CA ILE A 8 -1.80 5.78 -6.26
C ILE A 8 -1.21 6.69 -7.34
N GLU A 9 -2.05 7.48 -8.01
CA GLU A 9 -1.60 8.48 -8.98
C GLU A 9 -0.76 9.60 -8.35
N GLN A 10 -1.01 9.94 -7.09
CA GLN A 10 -0.14 10.85 -6.35
C GLN A 10 1.24 10.23 -6.08
N TYR A 11 1.29 8.97 -5.63
CA TYR A 11 2.56 8.27 -5.43
C TYR A 11 3.36 8.18 -6.74
N LYS A 12 2.70 7.89 -7.86
CA LYS A 12 3.32 7.86 -9.19
C LYS A 12 3.89 9.22 -9.58
N ALA A 13 3.09 10.29 -9.46
CA ALA A 13 3.55 11.64 -9.78
C ALA A 13 4.74 12.08 -8.91
N ASP A 14 4.74 11.65 -7.65
CA ASP A 14 5.79 11.97 -6.69
C ASP A 14 7.16 11.37 -7.05
N LEU A 15 7.19 10.19 -7.71
CA LEU A 15 8.43 9.52 -8.13
C LEU A 15 9.31 10.39 -9.04
N GLY A 16 8.68 11.21 -9.90
CA GLY A 16 9.39 12.11 -10.81
C GLY A 16 10.20 13.22 -10.11
N ARG A 17 10.10 13.35 -8.78
CA ARG A 17 10.85 14.32 -7.98
C ARG A 17 12.13 13.76 -7.37
N TYR A 18 12.32 12.44 -7.39
CA TYR A 18 13.47 11.80 -6.76
C TYR A 18 14.53 11.41 -7.78
N THR A 19 15.79 11.50 -7.39
CA THR A 19 16.88 10.82 -8.10
C THR A 19 16.95 9.34 -7.68
N PRO A 20 17.59 8.47 -8.48
CA PRO A 20 17.84 7.08 -8.07
C PRO A 20 18.57 6.97 -6.71
N ASP A 21 19.51 7.87 -6.44
CA ASP A 21 20.26 7.88 -5.18
C ASP A 21 19.38 8.29 -3.99
N GLN A 22 18.49 9.27 -4.18
CA GLN A 22 17.53 9.66 -3.15
C GLN A 22 16.54 8.53 -2.84
N LEU A 23 16.10 7.79 -3.86
CA LEU A 23 15.21 6.65 -3.70
C LEU A 23 15.87 5.53 -2.88
N ARG A 24 17.16 5.28 -3.09
CA ARG A 24 17.93 4.22 -2.44
C ARG A 24 18.49 4.59 -1.07
N TYR A 25 18.47 5.86 -0.70
CA TYR A 25 19.08 6.35 0.52
C TYR A 25 18.44 5.74 1.77
N ILE A 26 19.30 5.24 2.67
CA ILE A 26 18.93 4.74 4.00
C ILE A 26 19.65 5.61 5.02
N ASP A 27 18.87 6.33 5.83
CA ASP A 27 19.37 7.28 6.82
C ASP A 27 20.05 6.60 8.02
N GLU A 28 19.42 5.55 8.55
CA GLU A 28 19.94 4.78 9.68
C GLU A 28 19.49 3.31 9.63
N LYS A 29 20.22 2.43 10.33
CA LYS A 29 19.92 0.99 10.36
C LYS A 29 18.50 0.76 10.87
N GLY A 30 17.70 0.02 10.10
CA GLY A 30 16.33 -0.34 10.46
C GLY A 30 15.27 0.67 10.03
N VAL A 31 15.66 1.77 9.39
CA VAL A 31 14.73 2.68 8.71
C VAL A 31 14.71 2.35 7.22
N TRP A 32 13.51 2.36 6.65
CA TRP A 32 13.32 2.11 5.21
C TRP A 32 13.79 3.29 4.38
N SER A 33 14.29 3.02 3.18
CA SER A 33 14.41 4.03 2.13
C SER A 33 13.04 4.41 1.54
N LEU A 34 13.01 5.43 0.69
CA LEU A 34 11.83 5.69 -0.14
C LEU A 34 11.55 4.50 -1.08
N GLY A 35 12.58 3.92 -1.71
CA GLY A 35 12.43 2.74 -2.59
C GLY A 35 11.72 1.59 -1.90
N GLN A 36 12.12 1.29 -0.66
CA GLN A 36 11.49 0.27 0.17
C GLN A 36 10.04 0.60 0.54
N LEU A 37 9.74 1.86 0.82
CA LEU A 37 8.37 2.28 1.07
C LEU A 37 7.48 2.06 -0.17
N TYR A 38 7.96 2.44 -1.35
CA TYR A 38 7.23 2.27 -2.61
C TYR A 38 7.04 0.79 -2.96
N ASP A 39 8.09 -0.02 -2.82
CA ASP A 39 8.03 -1.47 -3.04
C ASP A 39 7.00 -2.13 -2.12
N HIS A 40 7.03 -1.81 -0.82
CA HIS A 40 6.04 -2.30 0.15
C HIS A 40 4.62 -1.90 -0.22
N LEU A 41 4.40 -0.63 -0.57
CA LEU A 41 3.08 -0.11 -0.90
C LEU A 41 2.48 -0.84 -2.11
N ILE A 42 3.28 -1.00 -3.17
CA ILE A 42 2.86 -1.65 -4.41
C ILE A 42 2.54 -3.12 -4.16
N LEU A 43 3.47 -3.87 -3.54
CA LEU A 43 3.29 -5.29 -3.29
C LEU A 43 2.10 -5.58 -2.39
N THR A 44 1.92 -4.79 -1.32
CA THR A 44 0.79 -4.95 -0.40
C THR A 44 -0.54 -4.63 -1.09
N ALA A 45 -0.58 -3.58 -1.93
CA ALA A 45 -1.78 -3.24 -2.67
C ALA A 45 -2.16 -4.30 -3.72
N LEU A 46 -1.18 -4.86 -4.43
CA LEU A 46 -1.40 -5.97 -5.37
C LEU A 46 -1.88 -7.24 -4.66
N ASP A 47 -1.31 -7.57 -3.48
CA ASP A 47 -1.79 -8.68 -2.66
C ASP A 47 -3.27 -8.46 -2.25
N TYR A 48 -3.62 -7.29 -1.72
CA TYR A 48 -5.01 -6.98 -1.37
C TYR A 48 -5.95 -7.08 -2.57
N LEU A 49 -5.51 -6.63 -3.74
CA LEU A 49 -6.28 -6.77 -4.96
C LEU A 49 -6.48 -8.24 -5.30
N GLU A 50 -5.42 -9.06 -5.32
CA GLU A 50 -5.49 -10.51 -5.53
C GLU A 50 -6.48 -11.19 -4.57
N GLN A 51 -6.46 -10.80 -3.29
CA GLN A 51 -7.39 -11.32 -2.29
C GLN A 51 -8.85 -10.95 -2.58
N ALA A 52 -9.12 -9.76 -3.12
CA ALA A 52 -10.44 -9.38 -3.63
C ALA A 52 -10.85 -10.24 -4.84
N GLN A 53 -9.92 -10.55 -5.75
CA GLN A 53 -10.19 -11.44 -6.90
C GLN A 53 -10.51 -12.86 -6.42
N ARG A 54 -9.80 -13.35 -5.40
CA ARG A 54 -10.07 -14.66 -4.78
C ARG A 54 -11.48 -14.71 -4.20
N CYS A 55 -11.95 -13.65 -3.53
CA CYS A 55 -13.34 -13.55 -3.08
C CYS A 55 -14.32 -13.65 -4.26
N ALA A 56 -14.03 -12.99 -5.40
CA ALA A 56 -14.88 -13.02 -6.59
C ALA A 56 -14.95 -14.41 -7.26
N SER A 57 -13.86 -15.18 -7.19
CA SER A 57 -13.80 -16.55 -7.72
C SER A 57 -14.33 -17.63 -6.76
N ALA A 58 -14.55 -17.29 -5.50
CA ALA A 58 -14.96 -18.25 -4.49
C ALA A 58 -16.43 -18.67 -4.69
N SER A 59 -16.67 -19.97 -4.62
CA SER A 59 -18.00 -20.56 -4.77
C SER A 59 -18.70 -20.84 -3.43
N ALA A 60 -17.94 -20.85 -2.34
CA ALA A 60 -18.45 -21.13 -1.00
C ALA A 60 -18.57 -19.85 -0.18
N GLU A 61 -19.73 -19.65 0.42
CA GLU A 61 -19.94 -18.58 1.39
C GLU A 61 -19.19 -18.86 2.69
N GLN A 62 -18.75 -17.79 3.35
CA GLN A 62 -18.06 -17.84 4.62
C GLN A 62 -18.84 -17.06 5.68
N PRO A 63 -19.49 -17.75 6.64
CA PRO A 63 -20.29 -17.11 7.67
C PRO A 63 -19.46 -16.36 8.73
N GLU A 64 -18.19 -16.71 8.93
CA GLU A 64 -17.33 -16.02 9.89
C GLU A 64 -17.09 -14.55 9.50
N GLY A 65 -16.82 -13.74 10.51
CA GLY A 65 -16.67 -12.29 10.40
C GLY A 65 -15.23 -11.81 10.63
N LYS A 66 -15.12 -10.49 10.77
CA LYS A 66 -13.87 -9.82 11.10
C LYS A 66 -13.49 -10.09 12.56
N THR A 67 -12.20 -9.93 12.85
CA THR A 67 -11.75 -9.79 14.24
C THR A 67 -12.19 -8.42 14.78
N ALA A 68 -12.11 -8.21 16.09
CA ALA A 68 -12.36 -6.90 16.69
C ALA A 68 -11.45 -5.80 16.10
N ALA A 69 -10.21 -6.15 15.75
CA ALA A 69 -9.29 -5.23 15.06
C ALA A 69 -9.77 -4.90 13.64
N GLY A 70 -10.27 -5.89 12.90
CA GLY A 70 -10.87 -5.68 11.58
C GLY A 70 -12.11 -4.79 11.65
N GLU A 71 -13.03 -5.06 12.57
CA GLU A 71 -14.21 -4.20 12.79
C GLU A 71 -13.80 -2.75 13.07
N GLN A 72 -12.79 -2.54 13.92
CA GLN A 72 -12.31 -1.20 14.23
C GLN A 72 -11.63 -0.52 13.04
N LEU A 73 -10.88 -1.26 12.22
CA LEU A 73 -10.24 -0.76 11.00
C LEU A 73 -11.30 -0.19 10.04
N PHE A 74 -12.31 -0.99 9.70
CA PHE A 74 -13.35 -0.59 8.74
C PHE A 74 -14.29 0.48 9.31
N LYS A 75 -14.60 0.43 10.61
CA LYS A 75 -15.35 1.50 11.28
C LYS A 75 -14.62 2.85 11.21
N ASN A 76 -13.30 2.84 11.32
CA ASN A 76 -12.47 4.04 11.22
C ASN A 76 -12.18 4.46 9.77
N GLY A 77 -12.35 3.54 8.80
CA GLY A 77 -11.89 3.73 7.42
C GLY A 77 -10.39 4.03 7.32
N ALA A 78 -9.58 3.55 8.28
CA ALA A 78 -8.16 3.86 8.33
C ALA A 78 -7.39 2.89 9.22
N PHE A 79 -6.16 2.56 8.82
CA PHE A 79 -5.17 1.94 9.69
C PHE A 79 -4.85 2.86 10.88
N PRO A 80 -4.57 2.29 12.07
CA PRO A 80 -4.22 3.09 13.23
C PRO A 80 -2.96 3.92 12.92
N PRO A 81 -2.87 5.19 13.39
CA PRO A 81 -1.78 6.09 13.05
C PRO A 81 -0.49 5.80 13.85
N ILE A 82 -0.09 4.54 13.94
CA ILE A 82 1.09 4.04 14.64
C ILE A 82 1.96 3.24 13.68
N ARG A 83 3.28 3.13 13.96
CA ARG A 83 4.15 2.25 13.18
C ARG A 83 3.83 0.80 13.52
N ILE A 84 3.38 0.03 12.53
CA ILE A 84 3.12 -1.40 12.66
C ILE A 84 4.42 -2.12 12.29
N LYS A 85 5.05 -2.78 13.27
CA LYS A 85 6.21 -3.64 13.01
C LYS A 85 5.72 -5.08 12.84
N LEU A 86 5.83 -5.61 11.63
CA LEU A 86 5.60 -7.03 11.38
C LEU A 86 6.79 -7.85 11.93
N PRO A 87 6.59 -9.14 12.24
CA PRO A 87 7.69 -10.04 12.60
C PRO A 87 8.77 -10.05 11.52
N ASP A 88 10.04 -10.21 11.90
CA ASP A 88 11.12 -10.33 10.91
C ASP A 88 10.89 -11.59 10.04
N GLY A 89 11.00 -11.46 8.73
CA GLY A 89 10.75 -12.53 7.77
C GLY A 89 10.89 -12.06 6.32
N PRO A 90 11.20 -12.96 5.36
CA PRO A 90 11.53 -12.58 3.98
C PRO A 90 10.43 -11.77 3.29
N SER A 91 9.15 -12.04 3.61
CA SER A 91 8.00 -11.30 3.08
C SER A 91 7.84 -9.88 3.64
N ASN A 92 8.60 -9.52 4.68
CA ASN A 92 8.51 -8.22 5.38
C ASN A 92 9.74 -7.34 5.13
N HIS A 93 10.59 -7.71 4.17
CA HIS A 93 11.75 -6.93 3.73
C HIS A 93 11.52 -6.39 2.33
N PRO A 94 10.92 -5.19 2.18
CA PRO A 94 10.78 -4.58 0.87
C PRO A 94 12.15 -4.35 0.22
N SER A 95 12.17 -4.52 -1.10
CA SER A 95 13.35 -4.32 -1.94
C SER A 95 13.71 -2.84 -2.03
N ASN A 96 15.01 -2.55 -2.03
CA ASN A 96 15.53 -1.23 -2.33
C ASN A 96 16.17 -1.14 -3.74
N GLU A 97 16.02 -2.19 -4.55
CA GLU A 97 16.75 -2.31 -5.81
C GLU A 97 15.98 -1.79 -7.02
N ARG A 98 14.63 -1.74 -6.93
CA ARG A 98 13.76 -1.29 -8.02
C ARG A 98 14.11 0.13 -8.45
N THR A 99 14.21 0.31 -9.76
CA THR A 99 14.42 1.59 -10.42
C THR A 99 13.14 2.43 -10.42
N ILE A 100 13.27 3.73 -10.70
CA ILE A 100 12.12 4.62 -10.85
C ILE A 100 11.18 4.11 -11.93
N ASP A 101 11.70 3.68 -13.09
CA ASP A 101 10.90 3.19 -14.21
C ASP A 101 10.15 1.90 -13.85
N GLU A 102 10.79 0.97 -13.14
CA GLU A 102 10.12 -0.25 -12.65
C GLU A 102 8.99 0.08 -11.65
N LEU A 103 9.23 1.02 -10.72
CA LEU A 103 8.18 1.45 -9.77
C LEU A 103 7.02 2.16 -10.48
N VAL A 104 7.31 3.00 -11.48
CA VAL A 104 6.29 3.66 -12.31
C VAL A 104 5.45 2.63 -13.06
N GLN A 105 6.10 1.64 -13.69
CA GLN A 105 5.42 0.56 -14.41
C GLN A 105 4.49 -0.24 -13.50
N GLU A 106 4.95 -0.58 -12.29
CA GLU A 106 4.15 -1.34 -11.34
C GLU A 106 2.98 -0.52 -10.76
N LEU A 107 3.14 0.79 -10.55
CA LEU A 107 2.03 1.67 -10.17
C LEU A 107 1.01 1.83 -11.30
N ASP A 108 1.46 1.88 -12.55
CA ASP A 108 0.57 1.88 -13.71
C ASP A 108 -0.22 0.58 -13.83
N ARG A 109 0.44 -0.55 -13.63
CA ARG A 109 -0.20 -1.85 -13.57
C ARG A 109 -1.26 -1.89 -12.46
N LEU A 110 -0.89 -1.51 -11.23
CA LEU A 110 -1.81 -1.49 -10.09
C LEU A 110 -3.02 -0.61 -10.38
N ASN A 111 -2.83 0.60 -10.92
CA ASN A 111 -3.94 1.50 -11.22
C ASN A 111 -4.86 0.97 -12.34
N GLY A 112 -4.28 0.30 -13.35
CA GLY A 112 -5.04 -0.40 -14.39
C GLY A 112 -5.90 -1.53 -13.81
N GLU A 113 -5.30 -2.43 -13.03
CA GLU A 113 -6.04 -3.53 -12.40
C GLU A 113 -7.12 -3.01 -11.43
N MET A 114 -6.83 -1.97 -10.64
CA MET A 114 -7.81 -1.34 -9.76
C MET A 114 -9.01 -0.79 -10.54
N SER A 115 -8.76 -0.08 -11.65
CA SER A 115 -9.82 0.50 -12.50
C SER A 115 -10.72 -0.59 -13.10
N GLU A 116 -10.14 -1.70 -13.55
CA GLU A 116 -10.88 -2.84 -14.09
C GLU A 116 -11.74 -3.56 -13.06
N TRP A 117 -11.29 -3.61 -11.80
CA TRP A 117 -11.98 -4.28 -10.71
C TRP A 117 -13.00 -3.39 -10.01
N GLU A 118 -12.77 -2.09 -9.93
CA GLU A 118 -13.68 -1.12 -9.31
C GLU A 118 -15.09 -1.23 -9.89
N VAL A 119 -15.21 -1.33 -11.22
CA VAL A 119 -16.51 -1.46 -11.91
C VAL A 119 -17.23 -2.79 -11.63
N LYS A 120 -16.52 -3.82 -11.16
CA LYS A 120 -17.05 -5.16 -10.85
C LYS A 120 -17.36 -5.34 -9.35
N MET A 121 -16.86 -4.48 -8.48
CA MET A 121 -16.95 -4.68 -7.02
C MET A 121 -18.37 -4.83 -6.49
N SER A 122 -19.33 -4.11 -7.08
CA SER A 122 -20.73 -4.16 -6.67
C SER A 122 -21.44 -5.47 -7.04
N THR A 123 -20.90 -6.25 -7.99
CA THR A 123 -21.52 -7.50 -8.47
C THR A 123 -20.98 -8.74 -7.76
N ILE A 124 -19.92 -8.61 -6.96
CA ILE A 124 -19.30 -9.74 -6.26
C ILE A 124 -20.16 -10.12 -5.04
N ASN A 125 -20.39 -11.41 -4.83
CA ASN A 125 -21.13 -11.90 -3.67
C ASN A 125 -20.41 -11.48 -2.37
N PRO A 126 -21.00 -10.66 -1.49
CA PRO A 126 -20.36 -10.19 -0.26
C PRO A 126 -20.19 -11.29 0.79
N ASN A 127 -20.83 -12.44 0.64
CA ASN A 127 -20.69 -13.58 1.54
C ASN A 127 -19.47 -14.46 1.21
N CYS A 128 -18.87 -14.30 0.03
CA CYS A 128 -17.61 -14.94 -0.32
C CYS A 128 -16.45 -14.13 0.25
N LYS A 129 -15.71 -14.72 1.19
CA LYS A 129 -14.68 -14.02 1.97
C LYS A 129 -13.37 -14.80 1.99
N VAL A 130 -12.27 -14.07 2.13
CA VAL A 130 -10.94 -14.65 2.36
C VAL A 130 -10.38 -14.12 3.67
N LYS A 131 -9.72 -15.01 4.43
CA LYS A 131 -9.20 -14.70 5.76
C LYS A 131 -7.93 -13.88 5.68
N HIS A 132 -7.92 -12.75 6.39
CA HIS A 132 -6.74 -11.98 6.75
C HIS A 132 -6.30 -12.37 8.17
N ASP A 133 -5.00 -12.59 8.40
CA ASP A 133 -4.48 -13.06 9.69
C ASP A 133 -4.82 -12.14 10.86
N GLY A 134 -4.61 -10.82 10.71
CA GLY A 134 -4.99 -9.82 11.71
C GLY A 134 -6.48 -9.42 11.74
N PHE A 135 -7.14 -9.29 10.59
CA PHE A 135 -8.45 -8.65 10.48
C PHE A 135 -9.64 -9.62 10.34
N GLY A 136 -9.38 -10.92 10.25
CA GLY A 136 -10.43 -11.94 10.12
C GLY A 136 -10.93 -12.09 8.69
N TRP A 137 -12.18 -12.52 8.52
CA TRP A 137 -12.73 -12.78 7.20
C TRP A 137 -13.25 -11.52 6.53
N LEU A 138 -12.65 -11.19 5.38
CA LEU A 138 -12.95 -9.98 4.61
C LEU A 138 -13.56 -10.35 3.26
N ASN A 139 -14.57 -9.59 2.84
CA ASN A 139 -15.14 -9.71 1.49
C ASN A 139 -14.31 -8.93 0.45
N ALA A 140 -14.69 -9.03 -0.82
CA ALA A 140 -13.97 -8.37 -1.92
C ALA A 140 -13.89 -6.84 -1.76
N GLN A 141 -14.98 -6.19 -1.35
CA GLN A 141 -15.04 -4.73 -1.19
C GLN A 141 -14.14 -4.26 -0.05
N GLU A 142 -14.05 -5.06 1.02
CA GLU A 142 -13.22 -4.79 2.18
C GLU A 142 -11.73 -4.92 1.85
N TRP A 143 -11.34 -5.99 1.16
CA TRP A 143 -9.99 -6.14 0.61
C TRP A 143 -9.62 -4.98 -0.32
N PHE A 144 -10.51 -4.63 -1.25
CA PHE A 144 -10.29 -3.52 -2.18
C PHE A 144 -10.16 -2.17 -1.46
N ALA A 145 -11.01 -1.90 -0.46
CA ALA A 145 -10.95 -0.67 0.32
C ALA A 145 -9.65 -0.53 1.14
N MET A 146 -9.04 -1.64 1.56
CA MET A 146 -7.76 -1.61 2.27
C MET A 146 -6.62 -1.02 1.41
N ILE A 147 -6.68 -1.07 0.08
CA ILE A 147 -5.66 -0.49 -0.81
C ILE A 147 -5.55 1.03 -0.57
N GLU A 148 -6.68 1.73 -0.54
CA GLU A 148 -6.72 3.18 -0.26
C GLU A 148 -6.25 3.46 1.17
N MET A 149 -6.81 2.73 2.15
CA MET A 149 -6.51 2.97 3.57
C MET A 149 -5.01 2.76 3.87
N HIS A 150 -4.42 1.72 3.29
CA HIS A 150 -3.00 1.38 3.42
C HIS A 150 -2.12 2.44 2.75
N SER A 151 -2.43 2.81 1.52
CA SER A 151 -1.70 3.83 0.78
C SER A 151 -1.72 5.17 1.53
N ARG A 152 -2.85 5.54 2.12
CA ARG A 152 -3.01 6.78 2.91
C ARG A 152 -2.27 6.72 4.24
N HIS A 153 -2.25 5.57 4.89
CA HIS A 153 -1.48 5.36 6.12
C HIS A 153 0.01 5.66 5.91
N HIS A 154 0.58 5.25 4.77
CA HIS A 154 2.00 5.43 4.48
C HIS A 154 2.42 6.85 4.06
N LEU A 155 1.47 7.78 3.83
CA LEU A 155 1.81 9.18 3.51
C LEU A 155 2.65 9.85 4.61
N ARG A 156 2.41 9.50 5.88
CA ARG A 156 3.20 10.03 6.99
C ARG A 156 4.64 9.52 6.96
N GLN A 157 4.81 8.21 6.76
CA GLN A 157 6.14 7.62 6.67
C GLN A 157 6.91 8.19 5.47
N LYS A 158 6.23 8.37 4.32
CA LYS A 158 6.81 9.04 3.16
C LYS A 158 7.34 10.43 3.50
N ALA A 159 6.51 11.26 4.15
CA ALA A 159 6.90 12.62 4.54
C ALA A 159 8.10 12.63 5.52
N GLU A 160 8.16 11.69 6.45
CA GLU A 160 9.31 11.53 7.37
C GLU A 160 10.61 11.20 6.61
N LEU A 161 10.54 10.32 5.61
CA LEU A 161 11.69 9.94 4.78
C LEU A 161 12.15 11.10 3.87
N GLU A 162 11.21 11.83 3.28
CA GLU A 162 11.49 13.04 2.49
C GLU A 162 12.16 14.14 3.33
N GLN A 163 11.74 14.31 4.57
CA GLN A 163 12.38 15.27 5.48
C GLN A 163 13.84 14.90 5.76
N ARG A 164 14.14 13.62 5.99
CA ARG A 164 15.51 13.10 6.20
C ARG A 164 16.39 13.36 4.98
N LEU A 165 15.89 13.10 3.76
CA LEU A 165 16.59 13.44 2.51
C LEU A 165 16.92 14.94 2.41
N SER A 166 15.95 15.80 2.71
CA SER A 166 16.16 17.26 2.65
C SER A 166 17.22 17.75 3.63
N CYS A 167 17.36 17.10 4.81
CA CYS A 167 18.38 17.43 5.80
C CYS A 167 19.78 17.08 5.28
N ARG A 168 19.91 15.96 4.56
CA ARG A 168 21.16 15.53 3.94
C ARG A 168 21.60 16.45 2.80
N ASP A 169 20.70 16.79 1.88
CA ASP A 169 21.07 17.68 0.75
C ASP A 169 21.57 19.05 1.26
N ARG A 170 21.06 19.51 2.42
CA ARG A 170 21.55 20.71 3.11
C ARG A 170 22.89 20.54 3.82
N SER A 171 23.28 19.34 4.24
CA SER A 171 24.60 19.08 4.80
C SER A 171 25.67 18.96 3.72
N ASP A 172 25.33 18.31 2.61
CA ASP A 172 26.24 18.08 1.48
C ASP A 172 26.55 19.40 0.73
N THR A 173 25.63 20.36 0.73
CA THR A 173 25.84 21.71 0.16
C THR A 173 26.60 22.68 1.07
N ARG A 174 26.84 22.32 2.33
CA ARG A 174 27.57 23.14 3.33
C ARG A 174 28.99 22.62 3.61
N SER A 175 29.41 21.56 2.93
CA SER A 175 30.76 20.99 3.01
C SER A 175 31.57 21.39 1.78
#